data_AF-A0A4E0QWW8-F1
#
_entry.id   AF-A0A4E0QWW8-F1
#
_cell.length_a   1.000
_cell.length_b   1.000
_cell.length_c   1.000
_cell.angle_alpha   90.00
_cell.angle_beta   90.00
_cell.angle_gamma   90.00
#
_symmetry.space_group_name_H-M   'P 1'
#
loop_
_entity.id
_entity.type
_entity.pdbx_description
1 polymer ?
#
loop_
_entity_poly.entity_id
_entity_poly.type
_entity_poly.pdbx_seq_one_letter_code
_entity_poly.pdbx_strand_id
1 'polypeptide(L)'
;MEDEVIKKFLYVNRKAPYGTVYALESLEVVLIGAAFDQDVSLAFIDDGVYQLKKGQQTSVSSGIGMKDFSKTYRALEGYDVEKLYVDKKSMEERGLTVDDCATRLA
;
A
#
# COMPACT_ATOMS: atom_id res chain seq x y z
N MET A 1 -24.34 -6.76 -25.51
CA MET A 1 -23.49 -6.81 -24.31
C MET A 1 -22.95 -5.41 -24.17
N GLU A 2 -23.23 -4.73 -23.05
CA GLU A 2 -22.53 -3.47 -22.78
C GLU A 2 -21.05 -3.80 -22.65
N ASP A 3 -20.21 -3.07 -23.39
CA ASP A 3 -18.76 -3.18 -23.22
C ASP A 3 -18.42 -2.86 -21.76
N GLU A 4 -17.66 -3.75 -21.12
CA GLU A 4 -17.24 -3.56 -19.75
C GLU A 4 -16.35 -2.30 -19.67
N VAL A 5 -16.84 -1.27 -18.98
CA VAL A 5 -16.14 0.00 -18.86
C VAL A 5 -15.02 -0.14 -17.83
N ILE A 6 -13.77 -0.25 -18.28
CA ILE A 6 -12.59 -0.21 -17.41
C ILE A 6 -12.45 1.20 -16.82
N LYS A 7 -12.63 1.31 -15.51
CA LYS A 7 -12.43 2.56 -14.75
C LYS A 7 -11.02 2.61 -14.18
N LYS A 8 -10.60 3.84 -13.89
CA LYS A 8 -9.33 4.14 -13.22
C LYS A 8 -9.58 4.47 -11.76
N PHE A 9 -9.07 3.64 -10.85
CA PHE A 9 -9.17 3.85 -9.42
C PHE A 9 -7.83 4.27 -8.84
N LEU A 10 -7.87 5.30 -8.00
CA LEU A 10 -6.73 5.73 -7.21
C LEU A 10 -7.07 5.60 -5.73
N TYR A 11 -6.31 4.76 -5.03
CA TYR A 11 -6.40 4.63 -3.58
C TYR A 11 -5.34 5.51 -2.92
N VAL A 12 -5.80 6.54 -2.20
CA VAL A 12 -4.92 7.52 -1.55
C VAL A 12 -4.73 7.16 -0.09
N ASN A 13 -3.54 6.69 0.25
CA ASN A 13 -3.14 6.28 1.58
C ASN A 13 -2.41 7.43 2.28
N ARG A 14 -2.98 7.96 3.37
CA ARG A 14 -2.44 9.13 4.11
C ARG A 14 -2.12 8.87 5.58
N LYS A 15 -2.31 7.65 6.06
CA LYS A 15 -2.20 7.30 7.48
C LYS A 15 -1.12 6.23 7.68
N ALA A 16 -0.36 6.37 8.77
CA ALA A 16 0.61 5.36 9.18
C ALA A 16 -0.06 4.00 9.45
N PRO A 17 0.64 2.88 9.23
CA PRO A 17 0.12 1.55 9.53
C PRO A 17 0.04 1.31 11.03
N TYR A 18 -0.82 0.36 11.45
CA TYR A 18 -0.99 -0.16 12.82
C TYR A 18 -1.51 0.80 13.89
N GLY A 19 -1.32 2.12 13.78
CA GLY A 19 -1.93 3.09 14.71
C GLY A 19 -3.45 3.20 14.53
N THR A 20 -3.95 2.85 13.34
CA THR A 20 -5.37 2.77 12.99
C THR A 20 -5.58 1.67 11.95
N VAL A 21 -6.82 1.23 11.74
CA VAL A 21 -7.15 0.12 10.83
C VAL A 21 -7.06 0.51 9.34
N TYR A 22 -7.08 1.80 9.01
CA TYR A 22 -7.27 2.28 7.62
C TYR A 22 -6.26 1.75 6.60
N ALA A 23 -4.99 1.52 6.99
CA ALA A 23 -4.00 0.95 6.08
C ALA A 23 -4.36 -0.49 5.68
N LEU A 24 -4.82 -1.30 6.64
CA LEU A 24 -5.23 -2.69 6.41
C LEU A 24 -6.51 -2.74 5.58
N GLU A 25 -7.55 -2.02 5.99
CA GLU A 25 -8.83 -2.03 5.27
C GLU A 25 -8.70 -1.43 3.87
N SER A 26 -7.87 -0.39 3.67
CA SER A 26 -7.61 0.12 2.32
C SER A 26 -6.94 -0.93 1.44
N LEU A 27 -6.02 -1.72 1.98
CA LEU A 27 -5.36 -2.79 1.24
C LEU A 27 -6.33 -3.91 0.87
N GLU A 28 -7.28 -4.23 1.73
CA GLU A 28 -8.35 -5.19 1.42
C GLU A 28 -9.25 -4.70 0.28
N VAL A 29 -9.62 -3.41 0.27
CA VAL A 29 -10.41 -2.84 -0.83
C VAL A 29 -9.63 -2.83 -2.14
N VAL A 30 -8.32 -2.60 -2.11
CA VAL A 30 -7.44 -2.69 -3.30
C VAL A 30 -7.46 -4.12 -3.88
N LEU A 31 -7.34 -5.15 -3.03
CA LEU A 31 -7.38 -6.54 -3.47
C LEU A 31 -8.73 -6.91 -4.09
N ILE A 32 -9.83 -6.38 -3.55
CA ILE A 32 -11.16 -6.55 -4.14
C ILE A 32 -11.22 -5.83 -5.49
N GLY A 33 -10.77 -4.57 -5.57
CA GLY A 33 -10.78 -3.79 -6.81
C GLY A 33 -9.96 -4.42 -7.94
N ALA A 34 -8.83 -5.04 -7.60
CA ALA A 34 -8.00 -5.79 -8.53
C ALA A 34 -8.73 -7.01 -9.12
N ALA A 35 -9.59 -7.68 -8.33
CA ALA A 35 -10.37 -8.82 -8.79
C ALA A 35 -11.49 -8.49 -9.80
N PHE A 36 -11.76 -7.19 -10.05
CA PHE A 36 -12.72 -6.72 -11.05
C PHE A 36 -12.05 -6.20 -12.34
N ASP A 37 -10.78 -6.54 -12.57
CA ASP A 37 -10.02 -6.17 -13.78
C ASP A 37 -10.04 -4.65 -14.08
N GLN A 38 -10.13 -3.82 -13.04
CA GLN A 38 -10.09 -2.36 -13.15
C GLN A 38 -8.65 -1.84 -13.15
N ASP A 39 -8.42 -0.66 -13.73
CA ASP A 39 -7.10 -0.01 -13.69
C ASP A 39 -6.86 0.60 -12.29
N VAL A 40 -6.20 -0.16 -11.41
CA VAL A 40 -5.96 0.20 -10.01
C VAL A 40 -4.58 0.82 -9.83
N SER A 41 -4.55 1.93 -9.08
CA SER A 41 -3.33 2.62 -8.67
C SER A 41 -3.39 3.00 -7.19
N LEU A 42 -2.22 3.09 -6.55
CA LEU A 42 -2.08 3.48 -5.15
C LEU A 42 -1.13 4.68 -5.05
N ALA A 43 -1.51 5.67 -4.24
CA ALA A 43 -0.64 6.78 -3.86
C ALA A 43 -0.43 6.79 -2.34
N PHE A 44 0.82 6.75 -1.91
CA PHE A 44 1.22 6.85 -0.51
C PHE A 44 1.72 8.27 -0.25
N ILE A 45 0.99 9.03 0.55
CA ILE A 45 1.21 10.47 0.81
C ILE A 45 1.20 10.69 2.33
N ASP A 46 1.86 11.75 2.81
CA ASP A 46 1.99 12.06 4.24
C ASP A 46 2.48 10.83 5.03
N ASP A 47 1.79 10.44 6.10
CA ASP A 47 2.16 9.27 6.90
C ASP A 47 1.86 7.94 6.20
N GLY A 48 1.17 7.96 5.07
CA GLY A 48 0.94 6.79 4.24
C GLY A 48 2.24 6.17 3.73
N VAL A 49 3.32 6.94 3.58
CA VAL A 49 4.61 6.42 3.14
C VAL A 49 5.18 5.35 4.08
N TYR A 50 4.83 5.39 5.37
CA TYR A 50 5.24 4.38 6.34
C TYR A 50 4.62 3.00 6.07
N GLN A 51 3.51 2.91 5.34
CA GLN A 51 2.89 1.63 4.98
C GLN A 51 3.85 0.76 4.15
N LEU A 52 4.71 1.40 3.36
CA LEU A 52 5.68 0.73 2.48
C LEU A 52 7.01 0.41 3.16
N LYS A 53 7.25 0.81 4.42
CA LYS A 53 8.57 0.62 5.06
C LYS A 53 8.92 -0.86 5.16
N LYS A 54 10.12 -1.26 4.74
CA LYS A 54 10.62 -2.64 4.90
C LYS A 54 10.99 -2.94 6.35
N GLY A 55 10.94 -4.23 6.71
CA GLY A 55 11.39 -4.70 8.03
C GLY A 55 10.45 -4.37 9.19
N GLN A 56 9.14 -4.22 8.93
CA GLN A 56 8.14 -4.04 9.98
C GLN A 56 8.12 -5.27 10.91
N GLN A 57 8.18 -5.04 12.23
CA GLN A 57 8.17 -6.09 13.24
C GLN A 57 6.92 -5.94 14.12
N THR A 58 5.94 -6.82 13.92
CA THR A 58 4.64 -6.72 14.62
C THR A 58 4.26 -7.95 15.42
N SER A 59 5.08 -9.00 15.40
CA SER A 59 4.82 -10.23 16.13
C SER A 59 4.70 -9.99 17.64
N VAL A 60 4.21 -10.99 18.38
CA VAL A 60 4.14 -10.95 19.85
C VAL A 60 5.53 -10.87 20.48
N SER A 61 6.56 -11.46 19.86
CA SER A 61 7.91 -11.52 20.44
C SER A 61 8.78 -10.31 20.12
N SER A 62 8.45 -9.52 19.10
CA SER A 62 9.29 -8.42 18.62
C SER A 62 8.51 -7.15 18.29
N GLY A 63 7.28 -7.00 18.78
CA GLY A 63 6.42 -5.88 18.42
C GLY A 63 5.11 -5.83 19.20
N ILE A 64 4.06 -5.38 18.52
CA ILE A 64 2.75 -5.04 19.11
C ILE A 64 1.75 -6.20 19.16
N GLY A 65 2.15 -7.43 18.80
CA GLY A 65 1.26 -8.59 18.79
C GLY A 65 0.16 -8.55 17.71
N MET A 66 0.40 -7.88 16.58
CA MET A 66 -0.52 -7.80 15.45
C MET A 66 -0.01 -8.60 14.24
N LYS A 67 -0.94 -9.12 13.43
CA LYS A 67 -0.61 -9.77 12.15
C LYS A 67 0.12 -8.77 11.24
N ASP A 68 1.27 -9.20 10.73
CA ASP A 68 2.03 -8.42 9.76
C ASP A 68 1.35 -8.46 8.38
N PHE A 69 0.73 -7.36 7.97
CA PHE A 69 0.13 -7.20 6.65
C PHE A 69 1.06 -6.50 5.63
N SER A 70 2.24 -6.04 6.04
CA SER A 70 3.17 -5.32 5.15
C SER A 70 3.63 -6.18 3.97
N LYS A 71 3.65 -7.50 4.15
CA LYS A 71 3.99 -8.48 3.11
C LYS A 71 2.99 -8.47 1.95
N THR A 72 1.74 -8.08 2.20
CA THR A 72 0.70 -8.05 1.16
C THR A 72 0.99 -6.99 0.10
N TYR A 73 1.64 -5.86 0.43
CA TYR A 73 2.04 -4.87 -0.58
C TYR A 73 3.03 -5.42 -1.62
N ARG A 74 3.85 -6.41 -1.26
CA ARG A 74 4.74 -7.10 -2.21
C ARG A 74 3.99 -8.08 -3.11
N ALA A 75 2.88 -8.62 -2.62
CA ALA A 75 2.08 -9.57 -3.37
C ALA A 75 1.19 -8.88 -4.42
N LEU A 76 0.99 -7.56 -4.33
CA LEU A 76 0.12 -6.78 -5.23
C LEU A 76 0.48 -6.92 -6.72
N GLU A 77 1.76 -7.09 -7.06
CA GLU A 77 2.20 -7.37 -8.44
C GLU A 77 1.56 -8.66 -8.99
N GLY A 78 1.36 -9.68 -8.15
CA GLY A 78 0.65 -10.90 -8.52
C GLY A 78 -0.88 -10.76 -8.66
N TYR A 79 -1.41 -9.56 -8.41
CA TYR A 79 -2.82 -9.19 -8.61
C TYR A 79 -2.96 -8.12 -9.71
N ASP A 80 -1.96 -7.96 -10.59
CA ASP A 80 -1.92 -6.94 -11.65
C ASP A 80 -1.99 -5.48 -11.14
N VAL A 81 -1.61 -5.26 -9.87
CA VAL A 81 -1.53 -3.92 -9.26
C VAL A 81 -0.08 -3.45 -9.20
N GLU A 82 0.38 -2.82 -10.29
CA GLU A 82 1.78 -2.39 -10.46
C GLU A 82 2.00 -0.89 -10.23
N LYS A 83 0.92 -0.09 -10.26
CA LYS A 83 0.98 1.38 -10.21
C LYS A 83 1.01 1.91 -8.77
N LEU A 84 2.13 1.69 -8.09
CA LEU A 84 2.37 2.17 -6.72
C LEU A 84 3.25 3.42 -6.76
N TYR A 85 2.69 4.54 -6.30
CA TYR A 85 3.37 5.84 -6.26
C TYR A 85 3.60 6.30 -4.83
N VAL A 86 4.72 6.98 -4.59
CA VAL A 86 5.02 7.61 -3.30
C VAL A 86 5.23 9.11 -3.49
N ASP A 87 4.71 9.92 -2.58
CA ASP A 87 5.01 11.35 -2.56
C ASP A 87 6.45 11.58 -2.07
N LYS A 88 7.29 12.14 -2.95
CA LYS A 88 8.69 12.42 -2.68
C LYS A 88 8.86 13.35 -1.48
N LYS A 89 8.04 14.40 -1.37
CA LYS A 89 8.14 15.37 -0.26
C LYS A 89 7.84 14.69 1.08
N SER A 90 6.81 13.87 1.14
CA SER A 90 6.44 13.11 2.34
C SER A 90 7.55 12.14 2.78
N MET A 91 8.27 11.53 1.83
CA MET A 91 9.45 10.70 2.09
C MET A 91 10.60 11.53 2.67
N GLU A 92 10.94 12.65 2.03
CA GLU A 92 12.01 13.55 2.45
C GLU A 92 11.78 14.12 3.85
N GLU A 93 10.56 14.57 4.16
CA GLU A 93 10.18 15.07 5.49
C GLU A 93 10.31 14.02 6.60
N ARG A 94 10.29 12.73 6.25
CA ARG A 94 10.42 11.60 7.17
C ARG A 94 11.82 10.94 7.13
N GLY A 95 12.75 11.50 6.34
CA GLY A 95 14.09 10.95 6.17
C GLY A 95 14.12 9.57 5.51
N LEU A 96 13.14 9.27 4.66
CA LEU A 96 13.02 8.00 3.94
C LEU A 96 13.52 8.13 2.50
N THR A 97 14.06 7.04 1.99
CA THR A 97 14.48 6.88 0.60
C THR A 97 13.73 5.72 -0.06
N VAL A 98 13.79 5.60 -1.38
CA VAL A 98 13.16 4.47 -2.09
C VAL A 98 13.71 3.12 -1.62
N ASP A 99 14.97 3.06 -1.19
CA ASP A 99 15.58 1.85 -0.63
C ASP A 99 14.91 1.39 0.66
N ASP A 100 14.17 2.26 1.35
CA ASP A 100 13.40 1.92 2.53
C ASP A 100 12.08 1.21 2.23
N CYS A 101 11.63 1.21 0.97
CA CYS A 101 10.38 0.59 0.57
C CYS A 101 10.52 -0.93 0.44
N ALA A 102 9.48 -1.66 0.86
CA ALA A 102 9.40 -3.11 0.81
C ALA A 102 8.99 -3.65 -0.57
N THR A 103 8.49 -2.78 -1.44
CA THR A 103 7.98 -3.11 -2.77
C THR A 103 8.53 -2.13 -3.81
N ARG A 104 8.46 -2.51 -5.08
CA ARG A 104 8.85 -1.66 -6.19
C ARG A 104 7.82 -0.54 -6.39
N LEU A 105 8.32 0.64 -6.75
CA LEU A 105 7.50 1.81 -7.11
C LEU A 105 7.46 1.97 -8.64
N ALA A 106 6.37 2.52 -9.15
CA ALA A 106 6.16 2.83 -10.56
C ALA A 106 6.93 4.08 -11.03
#